data_AF-A0A7Y7ND01-F1
#
_entry.id   AF-A0A7Y7ND01-F1
#
_cell.length_a   1.000
_cell.length_b   1.000
_cell.length_c   1.000
_cell.angle_alpha   90.00
_cell.angle_beta   90.00
_cell.angle_gamma   90.00
#
_symmetry.space_group_name_H-M   'P 1'
#
loop_
_entity.id
_entity.type
_entity.pdbx_description
1 polymer ?
#
loop_
_entity_poly.entity_id
_entity_poly.type
_entity_poly.pdbx_seq_one_letter_code
_entity_poly.pdbx_strand_id
1 'polypeptide(L)' 'MKAYMYDVESGLFEGETFEDKHLIKYVDGLTTATPPTYNKGQVPVFNRNSQMWSVVPINEIKERLG' A
#
# COMPACT_ATOMS: atom_id res chain seq x y z
N MET A 1 3.69 4.71 15.93
CA MET A 1 2.82 3.53 15.69
C MET A 1 3.17 2.92 14.36
N LYS A 2 2.85 1.63 14.15
CA LYS A 2 3.10 0.97 12.87
C LYS A 2 2.23 1.58 11.78
N ALA A 3 2.83 1.83 10.62
CA ALA A 3 2.19 2.30 9.40
C ALA A 3 2.70 1.52 8.19
N TYR A 4 1.99 1.63 7.08
CA TYR A 4 2.24 0.90 5.86
C TYR A 4 2.35 1.90 4.71
N MET A 5 3.47 1.81 4.00
CA MET A 5 3.79 2.68 2.88
C MET A 5 3.15 2.13 1.61
N TYR A 6 2.59 3.02 0.81
CA TYR A 6 2.14 2.72 -0.53
C TYR A 6 2.51 3.86 -1.48
N ASP A 7 2.83 3.51 -2.72
CA ASP A 7 3.03 4.49 -3.78
C ASP A 7 1.70 5.22 -4.07
N VAL A 8 1.73 6.55 -4.09
CA VAL A 8 0.52 7.37 -4.16
C VAL A 8 -0.18 7.25 -5.51
N GLU A 9 0.59 7.00 -6.58
CA GLU A 9 0.07 6.91 -7.94
C GLU A 9 -0.52 5.53 -8.24
N SER A 10 0.23 4.46 -7.95
CA SER A 10 -0.14 3.09 -8.27
C SER A 10 -0.87 2.35 -7.14
N GLY A 11 -0.75 2.84 -5.91
CA GLY A 11 -1.24 2.18 -4.70
C GLY A 11 -0.36 1.02 -4.22
N LEU A 12 0.77 0.74 -4.89
CA LEU A 12 1.62 -0.41 -4.57
C LEU A 12 2.16 -0.38 -3.15
N PHE A 13 2.10 -1.51 -2.45
CA PHE A 13 2.73 -1.64 -1.14
C PHE A 13 4.27 -1.55 -1.22
N GLU A 14 4.86 -0.63 -0.46
CA GLU A 14 6.31 -0.36 -0.46
C GLU A 14 7.01 -0.83 0.82
N GLY A 15 6.26 -1.13 1.87
CA GLY A 15 6.81 -1.66 3.11
C GLY A 15 6.16 -1.11 4.37
N GLU A 16 6.81 -1.40 5.49
CA GLU A 16 6.35 -1.00 6.81
C GLU A 16 7.23 0.12 7.37
N THR A 17 6.63 1.03 8.12
CA THR A 17 7.34 2.11 8.82
C THR A 17 6.74 2.34 10.21
N PHE A 18 7.40 3.18 11.01
CA PHE A 18 6.91 3.63 12.31
C PHE A 18 6.81 5.14 12.33
N GLU A 19 5.60 5.66 12.51
CA GLU A 19 5.34 7.11 12.49
C GLU A 19 4.40 7.55 13.61
N ASP A 20 4.41 8.84 13.95
CA ASP A 20 3.45 9.38 14.91
C ASP A 20 2.03 9.27 14.37
N LYS A 21 1.10 8.78 15.21
CA LYS A 21 -0.33 8.66 14.87
C LYS A 21 -0.92 9.97 14.35
N HIS A 22 -0.46 11.10 14.87
CA HIS A 22 -0.96 12.42 14.48
C HIS A 22 -0.41 12.88 13.13
N LEU A 23 0.74 12.37 12.71
CA LEU A 23 1.40 12.74 11.46
C LEU A 23 0.93 11.89 10.28
N ILE A 24 0.59 10.61 10.50
CA ILE A 24 0.18 9.68 9.43
C ILE A 24 -0.99 10.21 8.58
N LYS A 25 -1.94 10.93 9.17
CA LYS A 25 -3.08 11.53 8.45
C LYS A 25 -2.71 12.68 7.51
N TYR A 26 -1.49 13.21 7.61
CA TYR A 26 -1.00 14.34 6.82
C TYR A 26 0.07 13.93 5.80
N VAL A 27 0.50 12.67 5.83
CA VAL A 27 1.52 12.14 4.93
C VAL A 27 0.84 11.27 3.88
N ASP A 28 0.87 11.72 2.63
CA ASP A 28 0.45 10.89 1.51
C ASP A 28 1.34 9.65 1.39
N GLY A 29 0.75 8.54 0.95
CA GLY A 29 1.46 7.28 0.83
C GLY A 29 1.62 6.51 2.15
N LEU A 30 0.96 6.95 3.23
CA LEU A 30 0.88 6.19 4.48
C LEU A 30 -0.55 5.78 4.82
N THR A 31 -0.69 4.57 5.36
CA THR A 31 -1.93 4.07 5.93
C THR A 31 -1.66 3.26 7.19
N THR A 32 -2.62 3.26 8.12
CA THR A 32 -2.60 2.36 9.28
C THR A 32 -3.29 1.03 8.99
N ALA A 33 -3.93 0.90 7.82
CA ALA A 33 -4.56 -0.34 7.40
C ALA A 33 -3.47 -1.37 7.12
N THR A 34 -3.55 -2.53 7.78
CA THR A 34 -2.60 -3.62 7.56
C THR A 34 -2.80 -4.26 6.20
N PRO A 35 -1.75 -4.41 5.37
CA PRO A 35 -1.85 -5.14 4.12
C PRO A 35 -2.14 -6.62 4.42
N PRO A 36 -2.96 -7.28 3.58
CA PRO A 36 -3.21 -8.70 3.69
C PRO A 36 -1.92 -9.48 3.42
N THR A 37 -1.88 -10.72 3.92
CA THR A 37 -0.84 -11.67 3.52
C THR A 37 -0.92 -11.95 2.02
N TYR A 38 0.24 -11.98 1.35
CA TYR A 38 0.34 -12.22 -0.08
C TYR A 38 1.44 -13.25 -0.37
N ASN A 39 1.28 -14.01 -1.45
CA ASN A 39 2.26 -15.03 -1.85
C ASN A 39 3.29 -14.46 -2.83
N LYS A 40 4.33 -15.25 -3.09
CA LYS A 40 5.31 -14.95 -4.15
C LYS A 40 4.59 -14.74 -5.49
N GLY A 41 4.90 -13.64 -6.17
CA GLY A 41 4.25 -13.26 -7.44
C GLY A 41 2.96 -12.46 -7.27
N GLN A 42 2.57 -12.14 -6.04
CA GLN A 42 1.47 -11.23 -5.72
C GLN A 42 2.01 -9.99 -5.01
N VAL A 43 1.26 -8.89 -5.06
CA VAL A 43 1.56 -7.68 -4.32
C VAL A 43 0.27 -7.00 -3.83
N PRO A 44 0.24 -6.45 -2.60
CA PRO A 44 -0.87 -5.63 -2.15
C PRO A 44 -0.88 -4.28 -2.87
N VAL A 45 -2.08 -3.81 -3.21
CA VAL A 45 -2.35 -2.49 -3.77
C VAL A 45 -3.41 -1.81 -2.90
N PHE A 46 -3.12 -0.61 -2.44
CA PHE A 46 -3.99 0.22 -1.63
C PHE A 46 -4.88 1.10 -2.51
N ASN A 47 -6.19 1.02 -2.29
CA ASN A 47 -7.14 1.92 -2.91
C ASN A 47 -7.43 3.07 -1.95
N ARG A 48 -7.00 4.30 -2.29
CA ARG A 48 -7.19 5.50 -1.45
C ARG A 48 -8.67 5.88 -1.26
N ASN A 49 -9.49 5.70 -2.29
CA ASN A 49 -10.95 5.92 -2.23
C ASN A 49 -11.61 4.87 -1.33
N SER A 50 -11.11 3.63 -1.47
CA SER A 50 -11.33 2.45 -0.65
C SER A 50 -11.10 2.60 0.84
N GLN A 51 -9.93 3.17 1.12
CA GLN A 51 -9.10 2.87 2.28
C GLN A 51 -8.91 1.35 2.52
N MET A 52 -8.83 0.57 1.45
CA MET A 52 -8.74 -0.89 1.50
C MET A 52 -7.60 -1.43 0.64
N TRP A 53 -7.03 -2.53 1.09
CA TRP A 53 -6.03 -3.29 0.33
C TRP A 53 -6.71 -4.32 -0.57
N SER A 54 -6.07 -4.60 -1.71
CA SER A 54 -6.37 -5.72 -2.59
C SER A 54 -5.07 -6.40 -2.97
N VAL A 55 -5.09 -7.72 -3.21
CA VAL A 55 -3.89 -8.45 -3.66
C VAL A 55 -4.03 -8.71 -5.15
N VAL A 56 -3.03 -8.30 -5.92
CA VAL A 56 -3.01 -8.51 -7.37
C VAL A 56 -1.77 -9.31 -7.79
N PRO A 57 -1.84 -10.08 -8.89
CA PRO A 57 -0.66 -10.67 -9.51
C PRO A 57 0.33 -9.59 -9.99
N ILE A 58 1.63 -9.83 -9.82
CA ILE A 58 2.68 -8.90 -10.25
C ILE A 58 2.69 -8.65 -11.77
N ASN A 59 2.11 -9.55 -12.56
CA ASN A 59 1.99 -9.37 -14.01
C ASN A 59 0.98 -8.27 -14.38
N GLU A 60 -0.06 -8.06 -13.56
CA GLU A 60 -1.04 -6.97 -13.76
C GLU A 60 -0.47 -5.60 -13.37
N ILE A 61 0.57 -5.58 -12.53
CA ILE A 61 1.28 -4.35 -12.16
C ILE A 61 2.16 -3.85 -13.31
N LYS A 62 2.79 -4.75 -14.06
CA LYS A 62 3.67 -4.38 -15.18
C LYS A 62 2.92 -3.63 -16.28
N GLU A 63 1.65 -3.95 -16.49
CA GLU A 63 0.76 -3.24 -17.43
C GLU A 63 0.32 -1.86 -16.92
N ARG A 64 0.53 -1.56 -15.63
CA ARG A 64 0.17 -0.26 -15.01
C ARG A 64 1.35 0.70 -14.88
N LEU A 65 2.58 0.18 -14.90
CA LEU A 65 3.81 0.96 -14.74
C LEU A 65 4.63 1.09 -16.04
N GLY A 66 4.18 0.44 -17.12
CA GLY A 66 4.77 0.53 -18.47
C GLY A 66 3.83 1.22 -19.43
#